data_AF-A0A1F7PEM0-F1
#
_entry.id   AF-A0A1F7PEM0-F1
#
_cell.length_a   1.000
_cell.length_b   1.000
_cell.length_c   1.000
_cell.angle_alpha   90.00
_cell.angle_beta   90.00
_cell.angle_gamma   90.00
#
_symmetry.space_group_name_H-M   'P 1'
#
loop_
_entity.id
_entity.type
_entity.pdbx_description
1 polymer ?
#
loop_
_entity_poly.entity_id
_entity_poly.type
_entity_poly.pdbx_seq_one_letter_code
_entity_poly.pdbx_strand_id
1 'polypeptide(L)'
;MVFEVLPLNVEKAHNLKEKSLEVIRMYRALANEQPASTEEAWAHQFESPHFITLGLLYEGNKRFAGGAFAPILRRVDKFLKPTLPKGLQEREARADLVREADEALGEVVAKIKRRGINHPYVKNYVLARTTPLTRARKTLPSFDQTFKRLRDNLEAFDVSRVRYDEIQRSAIMAAPGGEP
;
A
#
# COMPACT_ATOMS: atom_id res chain seq x y z
N MET A 1 30.27 -0.37 12.04
CA MET A 1 29.55 0.85 11.60
C MET A 1 28.62 1.25 12.73
N VAL A 2 28.86 2.43 13.31
CA VAL A 2 28.09 2.97 14.43
C VAL A 2 26.97 3.82 13.83
N PHE A 3 25.71 3.49 14.14
CA PHE A 3 24.58 4.34 13.79
C PHE A 3 24.49 5.45 14.84
N GLU A 4 25.04 6.61 14.52
CA GLU A 4 24.98 7.79 15.35
C GLU A 4 23.55 8.36 15.31
N VAL A 5 22.85 8.25 16.44
CA VAL A 5 21.48 8.76 16.60
C VAL A 5 21.57 10.26 16.81
N LEU A 6 21.34 11.02 15.74
CA LEU A 6 21.01 12.44 15.83
C LEU A 6 19.65 12.60 16.55
N PRO A 7 19.51 13.57 17.49
CA PRO A 7 18.23 13.91 18.06
C PRO A 7 17.35 14.54 16.96
N LEU A 8 16.48 13.72 16.37
CA LEU A 8 15.59 14.12 15.30
C LEU A 8 14.47 15.00 15.86
N ASN A 9 14.35 16.20 15.31
CA ASN A 9 13.26 17.13 15.56
C ASN A 9 11.89 16.42 15.51
N VAL A 10 11.07 16.68 16.52
CA VAL A 10 9.75 16.09 16.75
C VAL A 10 8.66 16.74 15.87
N GLU A 11 8.96 17.04 14.60
CA GLU A 11 7.97 17.57 13.64
C GLU A 11 7.78 16.61 12.46
N LYS A 12 6.64 15.90 12.48
CA LYS A 12 6.13 14.85 11.58
C LYS A 12 6.72 13.46 11.78
N ALA A 13 5.84 12.54 12.22
CA ALA A 13 6.02 11.10 12.07
C ALA A 13 6.65 10.75 10.72
N HIS A 14 7.64 9.85 10.69
CA HIS A 14 8.30 9.42 9.46
C HIS A 14 7.28 9.20 8.34
N ASN A 15 7.49 9.88 7.21
CA ASN A 15 6.60 9.79 6.08
C ASN A 15 6.59 8.34 5.59
N LEU A 16 5.41 7.73 5.40
CA LEU A 16 5.22 6.32 5.01
C LEU A 16 6.24 5.84 3.95
N LYS A 17 6.54 6.71 2.98
CA LYS A 17 7.52 6.49 1.93
C LYS A 17 8.95 6.27 2.43
N GLU A 18 9.46 7.17 3.28
CA GLU A 18 10.83 7.11 3.80
C GLU A 18 11.05 5.81 4.57
N LYS A 19 10.12 5.50 5.47
CA LYS A 19 10.11 4.26 6.23
C LYS A 19 10.08 3.01 5.35
N SER A 20 9.22 3.00 4.34
CA SER A 20 9.14 1.87 3.41
C SER A 20 10.45 1.69 2.61
N LEU A 21 11.09 2.79 2.20
CA LEU A 21 12.36 2.76 1.49
C LEU A 21 13.52 2.31 2.38
N GLU A 22 13.53 2.67 3.66
CA GLU A 22 14.52 2.20 4.62
C GLU A 22 14.37 0.69 4.86
N VAL A 23 13.14 0.22 5.10
CA VAL A 23 12.84 -1.20 5.34
C VAL A 23 13.26 -2.07 4.15
N ILE A 24 12.99 -1.68 2.90
CA ILE A 24 13.40 -2.49 1.74
C ILE A 24 14.92 -2.49 1.52
N ARG A 25 15.62 -1.39 1.84
CA ARG A 25 17.10 -1.36 1.81
C ARG A 25 17.69 -2.30 2.84
N MET A 26 17.15 -2.28 4.07
CA MET A 26 17.54 -3.21 5.13
C MET A 26 17.27 -4.65 4.71
N TYR A 27 16.11 -4.93 4.13
CA TYR A 27 15.77 -6.26 3.62
C TYR A 27 16.79 -6.77 2.60
N ARG A 28 17.15 -5.96 1.60
CA ARG A 28 18.14 -6.33 0.57
C ARG A 28 19.53 -6.56 1.17
N ALA A 29 19.93 -5.76 2.15
CA ALA A 29 21.19 -5.97 2.88
C ALA A 29 21.20 -7.31 3.64
N LEU A 30 20.13 -7.58 4.41
CA LEU A 30 19.98 -8.84 5.16
C LEU A 30 19.86 -10.06 4.24
N ALA A 31 19.25 -9.94 3.07
CA ALA A 31 19.19 -11.00 2.08
C ALA A 31 20.59 -11.41 1.58
N ASN A 32 21.57 -10.49 1.59
CA ASN A 32 22.96 -10.77 1.23
C ASN A 32 23.78 -11.27 2.42
N GLU A 33 23.64 -10.64 3.59
CA GLU A 33 24.44 -10.93 4.79
C GLU A 33 23.96 -12.19 5.54
N GLN A 34 22.64 -12.40 5.61
CA GLN A 34 22.01 -13.50 6.33
C GLN A 34 20.95 -14.20 5.47
N PRO A 35 21.34 -14.79 4.32
CA PRO A 35 20.43 -15.32 3.31
C PRO A 35 19.55 -16.48 3.81
N ALA A 36 19.94 -17.17 4.89
CA ALA A 36 19.18 -18.25 5.49
C ALA A 36 18.08 -17.76 6.48
N SER A 37 18.11 -16.50 6.87
CA SER A 37 17.09 -15.91 7.76
C SER A 37 15.75 -15.68 7.03
N THR A 38 14.69 -15.41 7.79
CA THR A 38 13.32 -15.21 7.30
C THR A 38 12.80 -13.84 7.71
N GLU A 39 11.69 -13.39 7.13
CA GLU A 39 11.10 -12.11 7.53
C GLU A 39 10.61 -12.10 8.98
N GLU A 40 10.16 -13.25 9.49
CA GLU A 40 9.69 -13.39 10.88
C GLU A 40 10.84 -13.17 11.88
N ALA A 41 12.06 -13.60 11.55
CA ALA A 41 13.24 -13.39 12.39
C ALA A 41 13.59 -11.89 12.55
N TRP A 42 13.21 -11.07 11.57
CA TRP A 42 13.47 -9.63 11.52
C TRP A 42 12.20 -8.79 11.67
N ALA A 43 11.11 -9.39 12.15
CA ALA A 43 9.80 -8.75 12.22
C ALA A 43 9.81 -7.46 13.06
N HIS A 44 10.65 -7.40 14.10
CA HIS A 44 10.81 -6.21 14.93
C HIS A 44 11.45 -5.06 14.14
N GLN A 45 12.50 -5.34 13.36
CA GLN A 45 13.22 -4.34 12.57
C GLN A 45 12.43 -3.90 11.33
N PHE A 46 11.72 -4.83 10.68
CA PHE A 46 10.84 -4.48 9.57
C PHE A 46 9.56 -3.77 10.01
N GLU A 47 9.19 -3.91 11.28
CA GLU A 47 7.99 -3.40 11.97
C GLU A 47 6.65 -3.89 11.41
N SER A 48 6.48 -3.91 10.09
CA SER A 48 5.27 -4.34 9.44
C SER A 48 5.53 -4.81 8.00
N PRO A 49 4.89 -5.91 7.56
CA PRO A 49 5.13 -6.49 6.24
C PRO A 49 4.83 -5.53 5.08
N HIS A 50 3.83 -4.67 5.22
CA HIS A 50 3.45 -3.73 4.17
C HIS A 50 4.53 -2.70 3.84
N PHE A 51 5.47 -2.41 4.76
CA PHE A 51 6.58 -1.49 4.46
C PHE A 51 7.56 -2.09 3.45
N ILE A 52 7.75 -3.41 3.46
CA ILE A 52 8.60 -4.12 2.50
C ILE A 52 8.00 -3.99 1.09
N THR A 53 6.71 -4.34 0.95
CA THR A 53 5.99 -4.26 -0.34
C THR A 53 5.90 -2.81 -0.85
N LEU A 54 5.59 -1.85 0.03
CA LEU A 54 5.58 -0.43 -0.34
C LEU A 54 6.96 0.09 -0.72
N GLY A 55 8.03 -0.41 -0.10
CA GLY A 55 9.40 -0.03 -0.43
C GLY A 55 9.72 -0.35 -1.87
N LEU A 56 9.42 -1.57 -2.32
CA LEU A 56 9.56 -1.99 -3.72
C LEU A 56 8.74 -1.11 -4.68
N LEU A 57 7.51 -0.77 -4.30
CA LEU A 57 6.65 0.11 -5.11
C LEU A 57 7.22 1.53 -5.22
N TYR A 58 7.81 2.06 -4.15
CA TYR A 58 8.44 3.38 -4.15
C TYR A 58 9.79 3.42 -4.86
N GLU A 59 10.54 2.32 -4.87
CA GLU A 59 11.76 2.17 -5.69
C GLU A 59 11.42 2.30 -7.18
N GLY A 60 10.38 1.60 -7.64
CA GLY A 60 9.91 1.67 -9.03
C GLY A 60 9.20 2.99 -9.38
N ASN A 61 8.41 3.55 -8.44
CA ASN A 61 7.67 4.79 -8.64
C ASN A 61 7.68 5.67 -7.38
N LYS A 62 8.52 6.70 -7.37
CA LYS A 62 8.63 7.66 -6.25
C LYS A 62 7.33 8.41 -5.91
N ARG A 63 6.35 8.45 -6.82
CA ARG A 63 5.04 9.10 -6.67
C ARG A 63 3.90 8.10 -6.45
N PHE A 64 4.21 6.84 -6.18
CA PHE A 64 3.23 5.79 -5.90
C PHE A 64 2.24 6.22 -4.79
N ALA A 65 0.96 5.86 -4.97
CA ALA A 65 -0.12 6.24 -4.05
C ALA A 65 -0.16 5.38 -2.77
N GLY A 66 0.98 5.22 -2.09
CA GLY A 66 1.10 4.32 -0.95
C GLY A 66 0.12 4.59 0.20
N GLY A 67 -0.24 5.85 0.44
CA GLY A 67 -1.26 6.19 1.44
C GLY A 67 -2.66 5.63 1.14
N ALA A 68 -3.00 5.45 -0.14
CA ALA A 68 -4.29 4.92 -0.57
C ALA A 68 -4.34 3.39 -0.47
N PHE A 69 -3.21 2.71 -0.73
CA PHE A 69 -3.09 1.25 -0.67
C PHE A 69 -2.73 0.71 0.72
N ALA A 70 -2.11 1.51 1.59
CA ALA A 70 -1.69 1.09 2.93
C ALA A 70 -2.82 0.46 3.77
N PRO A 71 -4.07 0.97 3.79
CA PRO A 71 -5.16 0.32 4.54
C PRO A 71 -5.50 -1.09 4.06
N ILE A 72 -5.39 -1.35 2.75
CA ILE A 72 -5.61 -2.68 2.16
C ILE A 72 -4.43 -3.59 2.54
N LEU A 73 -3.20 -3.13 2.30
CA LEU A 73 -1.98 -3.88 2.58
C LEU A 73 -1.85 -4.27 4.06
N ARG A 74 -2.16 -3.37 5.00
CA ARG A 74 -2.13 -3.69 6.44
C ARG A 74 -3.01 -4.88 6.83
N ARG A 75 -4.09 -5.14 6.08
CA ARG A 75 -5.02 -6.23 6.35
C ARG A 75 -4.53 -7.56 5.76
N VAL A 76 -4.03 -7.53 4.52
CA VAL A 76 -3.77 -8.76 3.75
C VAL A 76 -2.30 -9.11 3.62
N ASP A 77 -1.41 -8.16 3.84
CA ASP A 77 0.03 -8.38 3.79
C ASP A 77 0.55 -8.96 5.11
N LYS A 78 1.36 -10.01 5.02
CA LYS A 78 1.89 -10.79 6.14
C LYS A 78 3.36 -11.07 5.89
N PHE A 79 4.11 -11.29 6.97
CA PHE A 79 5.49 -11.74 6.85
C PHE A 79 5.54 -13.10 6.16
N LEU A 80 6.55 -13.26 5.31
CA LEU A 80 6.76 -14.45 4.50
C LEU A 80 7.65 -15.44 5.25
N LYS A 81 7.33 -16.72 5.10
CA LYS A 81 8.07 -17.84 5.70
C LYS A 81 9.34 -18.25 4.94
N PRO A 82 9.44 -18.13 3.61
CA PRO A 82 10.67 -18.44 2.89
C PRO A 82 11.87 -17.61 3.37
N THR A 83 13.07 -18.07 3.00
CA THR A 83 14.32 -17.33 3.25
C THR A 83 14.29 -15.96 2.58
N LEU A 84 15.00 -14.96 3.13
CA LEU A 84 14.96 -13.59 2.62
C LEU A 84 15.16 -13.47 1.09
N PRO A 85 16.10 -14.18 0.42
CA PRO A 85 16.21 -14.11 -1.03
C PRO A 85 14.96 -14.63 -1.78
N LYS A 86 14.33 -15.70 -1.29
CA LYS A 86 13.08 -16.24 -1.87
C LYS A 86 11.88 -15.36 -1.50
N GLY A 87 11.86 -14.83 -0.29
CA GLY A 87 10.87 -13.86 0.16
C GLY A 87 10.90 -12.61 -0.69
N LEU A 88 12.09 -12.12 -1.07
CA LEU A 88 12.24 -10.96 -1.95
C LEU A 88 11.59 -11.18 -3.32
N GLN A 89 11.77 -12.36 -3.92
CA GLN A 89 11.12 -12.70 -5.20
C GLN A 89 9.59 -12.69 -5.09
N GLU A 90 9.05 -13.26 -4.00
CA GLU A 90 7.62 -13.23 -3.70
C GLU A 90 7.13 -11.79 -3.42
N ARG A 91 7.93 -10.95 -2.75
CA ARG A 91 7.64 -9.53 -2.51
C ARG A 91 7.59 -8.74 -3.81
N GLU A 92 8.49 -9.02 -4.75
CA GLU A 92 8.49 -8.43 -6.09
C GLU A 92 7.21 -8.80 -6.85
N ALA A 93 6.83 -10.08 -6.87
CA ALA A 93 5.57 -10.53 -7.47
C ALA A 93 4.34 -9.86 -6.82
N ARG A 94 4.33 -9.72 -5.49
CA ARG A 94 3.28 -8.99 -4.77
C ARG A 94 3.24 -7.50 -5.12
N ALA A 95 4.41 -6.86 -5.25
CA ALA A 95 4.50 -5.47 -5.65
C ALA A 95 3.97 -5.28 -7.09
N ASP A 96 4.22 -6.23 -7.99
CA ASP A 96 3.67 -6.20 -9.36
C ASP A 96 2.14 -6.21 -9.36
N LEU A 97 1.50 -7.09 -8.57
CA LEU A 97 0.03 -7.12 -8.43
C LEU A 97 -0.55 -5.79 -7.92
N VAL A 98 0.15 -5.14 -6.97
CA VAL A 98 -0.27 -3.83 -6.44
C VAL A 98 -0.09 -2.75 -7.50
N ARG A 99 0.96 -2.83 -8.31
CA ARG A 99 1.24 -1.90 -9.41
C ARG A 99 0.16 -1.97 -10.47
N GLU A 100 -0.21 -3.17 -10.91
CA GLU A 100 -1.32 -3.39 -11.85
C GLU A 100 -2.64 -2.78 -11.32
N ALA A 101 -2.90 -2.94 -10.02
CA ALA A 101 -4.08 -2.33 -9.40
C ALA A 101 -4.00 -0.78 -9.34
N ASP A 102 -2.82 -0.18 -9.11
CA ASP A 102 -2.65 1.29 -9.16
C ASP A 102 -2.77 1.85 -10.59
N GLU A 103 -2.32 1.10 -11.60
CA GLU A 103 -2.50 1.44 -13.01
C GLU A 103 -3.98 1.46 -13.38
N ALA A 104 -4.72 0.39 -13.06
CA ALA A 104 -6.18 0.33 -13.27
C ALA A 104 -6.92 1.45 -12.51
N LEU A 105 -6.51 1.73 -11.26
CA LEU A 105 -7.04 2.87 -10.50
C LEU A 105 -6.73 4.21 -11.18
N GLY A 106 -5.54 4.36 -11.75
CA GLY A 106 -5.12 5.53 -12.50
C GLY A 106 -6.02 5.81 -13.69
N GLU A 107 -6.39 4.78 -14.45
CA GLU A 107 -7.33 4.89 -15.56
C GLU A 107 -8.73 5.34 -15.12
N VAL A 108 -9.25 4.74 -14.05
CA VAL A 108 -10.55 5.11 -13.48
C VAL A 108 -10.55 6.57 -13.02
N VAL A 109 -9.50 6.99 -12.32
CA VAL A 109 -9.34 8.38 -11.84
C VAL A 109 -9.23 9.35 -13.03
N ALA A 110 -8.52 8.97 -14.10
CA ALA A 110 -8.41 9.79 -15.31
C ALA A 110 -9.78 9.95 -15.99
N LYS A 111 -10.58 8.88 -16.09
CA LYS A 111 -11.96 8.94 -16.61
C LYS A 111 -12.85 9.86 -15.75
N ILE A 112 -12.76 9.77 -14.41
CA ILE A 112 -13.50 10.66 -13.50
C ILE A 112 -13.08 12.13 -13.68
N LYS A 113 -11.78 12.40 -13.82
CA LYS A 113 -11.26 13.75 -14.07
C LYS A 113 -11.75 14.33 -15.40
N ARG A 114 -11.82 13.52 -16.47
CA ARG A 114 -12.38 13.94 -17.77
C ARG A 114 -13.85 14.33 -17.69
N ARG A 115 -14.60 13.80 -16.71
CA ARG A 115 -15.99 14.22 -16.41
C ARG A 115 -16.08 15.55 -15.62
N GLY A 116 -14.95 16.20 -15.33
CA GLY A 116 -14.90 17.46 -14.57
C GLY A 116 -14.79 17.28 -13.06
N ILE A 117 -14.69 16.06 -12.55
CA ILE A 117 -14.56 15.78 -11.11
C ILE A 117 -13.07 15.68 -10.75
N ASN A 118 -12.51 16.75 -10.19
CA ASN A 118 -11.14 16.78 -9.69
C ASN A 118 -11.14 17.04 -8.18
N HIS A 119 -10.86 16.00 -7.40
CA HIS A 119 -10.82 16.10 -5.94
C HIS A 119 -9.65 15.28 -5.37
N PRO A 120 -8.94 15.75 -4.32
CA PRO A 120 -7.77 15.04 -3.77
C PRO A 120 -8.07 13.61 -3.32
N TYR A 121 -9.29 13.36 -2.85
CA TYR A 121 -9.71 12.05 -2.31
C TYR A 121 -10.30 11.09 -3.36
N VAL A 122 -10.29 11.40 -4.66
CA VAL A 122 -10.86 10.51 -5.70
C VAL A 122 -10.27 9.10 -5.62
N LYS A 123 -8.94 8.98 -5.44
CA LYS A 123 -8.28 7.66 -5.32
C LYS A 123 -8.83 6.84 -4.14
N ASN A 124 -8.89 7.47 -2.96
CA ASN A 124 -9.40 6.82 -1.74
C ASN A 124 -10.87 6.44 -1.88
N TYR A 125 -11.67 7.32 -2.49
CA TYR A 125 -13.08 7.10 -2.77
C TYR A 125 -13.32 5.88 -3.67
N VAL A 126 -12.55 5.75 -4.76
CA VAL A 126 -12.68 4.62 -5.69
C VAL A 126 -12.25 3.33 -4.98
N LEU A 127 -11.09 3.32 -4.33
CA LEU A 127 -10.59 2.13 -3.62
C LEU A 127 -11.54 1.67 -2.51
N ALA A 128 -12.17 2.58 -1.78
CA ALA A 128 -13.16 2.23 -0.75
C ALA A 128 -14.39 1.51 -1.33
N ARG A 129 -14.76 1.78 -2.59
CA ARG A 129 -15.89 1.14 -3.28
C ARG A 129 -15.49 -0.14 -4.02
N THR A 130 -14.22 -0.28 -4.42
CA THR A 130 -13.74 -1.45 -5.18
C THR A 130 -13.02 -2.48 -4.33
N THR A 131 -12.66 -2.17 -3.08
CA THR A 131 -11.98 -3.14 -2.21
C THR A 131 -12.85 -4.36 -1.89
N PRO A 132 -12.35 -5.60 -2.12
CA PRO A 132 -13.09 -6.81 -1.79
C PRO A 132 -13.15 -7.07 -0.27
N LEU A 133 -12.46 -6.24 0.53
CA LEU A 133 -12.29 -6.44 1.96
C LEU A 133 -13.42 -5.85 2.83
N THR A 134 -14.36 -5.08 2.25
CA THR A 134 -15.48 -4.46 2.99
C THR A 134 -16.46 -5.51 3.53
N ARG A 135 -16.65 -6.62 2.81
CA ARG A 135 -17.56 -7.71 3.20
C ARG A 135 -16.85 -8.89 3.91
N ALA A 136 -15.53 -8.98 3.78
CA ALA A 136 -14.71 -10.01 4.41
C ALA A 136 -14.41 -9.66 5.89
N ARG A 137 -15.33 -10.00 6.80
CA ARG A 137 -15.15 -9.79 8.25
C ARG A 137 -14.55 -11.00 8.99
N LYS A 138 -14.86 -12.23 8.57
CA LYS A 138 -14.43 -13.46 9.26
C LYS A 138 -13.21 -14.14 8.64
N THR A 139 -13.16 -14.19 7.31
CA THR A 139 -12.06 -14.80 6.55
C THR A 139 -11.56 -13.80 5.53
N LEU A 140 -10.33 -13.32 5.71
CA LEU A 140 -9.70 -12.44 4.73
C LEU A 140 -9.26 -13.26 3.51
N PRO A 141 -9.51 -12.79 2.28
CA PRO A 141 -8.92 -13.40 1.09
C PRO A 141 -7.39 -13.30 1.14
N SER A 142 -6.71 -14.17 0.38
CA SER A 142 -5.25 -14.08 0.24
C SER A 142 -4.83 -12.75 -0.41
N PHE A 143 -3.54 -12.42 -0.31
CA PHE A 143 -2.98 -11.23 -0.97
C PHE A 143 -3.33 -11.22 -2.47
N ASP A 144 -3.01 -12.30 -3.18
CA ASP A 144 -3.26 -12.46 -4.61
C ASP A 144 -4.74 -12.32 -4.96
N GLN A 145 -5.62 -13.01 -4.22
CA GLN A 145 -7.06 -12.94 -4.44
C GLN A 145 -7.59 -11.53 -4.19
N THR A 146 -7.03 -10.82 -3.21
CA THR A 146 -7.41 -9.44 -2.90
C THR A 146 -7.08 -8.52 -4.06
N PHE A 147 -5.84 -8.55 -4.55
CA PHE A 147 -5.40 -7.62 -5.60
C PHE A 147 -5.97 -7.97 -6.98
N LYS A 148 -6.14 -9.26 -7.30
CA LYS A 148 -6.86 -9.69 -8.52
C LYS A 148 -8.30 -9.20 -8.51
N ARG A 149 -9.06 -9.47 -7.44
CA ARG A 149 -10.46 -8.97 -7.33
C ARG A 149 -10.54 -7.45 -7.28
N LEU A 150 -9.57 -6.78 -6.65
CA LEU A 150 -9.53 -5.32 -6.62
C LEU A 150 -9.36 -4.76 -8.04
N ARG A 151 -8.45 -5.34 -8.84
CA ARG A 151 -8.25 -4.98 -10.24
C ARG A 151 -9.52 -5.20 -11.06
N ASP A 152 -10.13 -6.38 -10.97
CA ASP A 152 -11.38 -6.69 -11.69
C ASP A 152 -12.51 -5.70 -11.32
N ASN A 153 -12.63 -5.34 -10.04
CA ASN A 153 -13.60 -4.35 -9.57
C ASN A 153 -13.29 -2.92 -10.06
N LEU A 154 -12.02 -2.57 -10.24
CA LEU A 154 -11.59 -1.28 -10.79
C LEU A 154 -11.91 -1.20 -12.29
N GLU A 155 -11.63 -2.26 -13.04
CA GLU A 155 -11.94 -2.35 -14.47
C GLU A 155 -13.45 -2.27 -14.73
N ALA A 156 -14.25 -2.93 -13.90
CA ALA A 156 -15.71 -2.90 -13.96
C ALA A 156 -16.34 -1.63 -13.33
N PHE A 157 -15.54 -0.69 -12.82
CA PHE A 157 -16.04 0.47 -12.10
C PHE A 157 -16.77 1.45 -13.04
N ASP A 158 -18.08 1.59 -12.86
CA ASP A 158 -18.90 2.54 -13.59
C ASP A 158 -18.66 3.98 -13.10
N VAL A 159 -17.79 4.69 -13.82
CA VAL A 159 -17.46 6.09 -13.53
C VAL A 159 -18.63 7.03 -13.69
N SER A 160 -19.69 6.68 -14.43
CA SER A 160 -20.84 7.58 -14.69
C SER A 160 -21.65 7.89 -13.42
N ARG A 161 -21.66 6.95 -12.47
CA ARG A 161 -22.37 7.04 -11.19
C ARG A 161 -21.65 7.89 -10.15
N VAL A 162 -20.41 8.30 -10.42
CA VAL A 162 -19.63 9.11 -9.48
C VAL A 162 -20.16 10.54 -9.44
N ARG A 163 -20.48 11.02 -8.23
CA ARG A 163 -20.91 12.39 -7.95
C ARG A 163 -19.93 13.08 -7.00
N TYR A 164 -19.73 14.39 -7.17
CA TYR A 164 -18.74 15.16 -6.43
C TYR A 164 -19.03 15.21 -4.91
N ASP A 165 -20.29 15.35 -4.52
CA ASP A 165 -20.75 15.39 -3.13
C ASP A 165 -20.45 14.08 -2.38
N GLU A 166 -20.55 12.93 -3.06
CA GLU A 166 -20.19 11.65 -2.48
C GLU A 166 -18.70 11.54 -2.18
N ILE A 167 -17.84 12.15 -3.01
CA ILE A 167 -16.40 12.17 -2.79
C ILE A 167 -16.05 13.03 -1.58
N GLN A 168 -16.73 14.17 -1.39
CA GLN A 168 -16.56 15.01 -0.21
C GLN A 168 -16.99 14.29 1.06
N ARG A 169 -18.14 13.60 1.05
CA ARG A 169 -18.60 12.81 2.21
C ARG A 169 -17.61 11.70 2.57
N SER A 170 -17.08 10.98 1.58
CA SER A 170 -16.05 9.97 1.82
C SER A 170 -14.75 10.57 2.37
N ALA A 171 -14.40 11.80 1.99
CA ALA A 171 -13.22 12.50 2.53
C ALA A 171 -13.39 12.84 4.03
N ILE A 172 -14.59 13.26 4.45
CA ILE A 172 -14.89 13.57 5.85
C ILE A 172 -14.78 12.31 6.72
N MET A 173 -15.24 11.15 6.22
CA MET A 173 -15.12 9.87 6.93
C MET A 173 -13.72 9.26 6.89
N ALA A 174 -12.88 9.65 5.93
CA ALA A 174 -11.51 9.14 5.75
C ALA A 174 -10.44 10.03 6.42
N ALA A 175 -10.79 11.24 6.83
CA ALA A 175 -9.93 12.03 7.71
C ALA A 175 -9.78 11.26 9.04
N PRO A 176 -8.56 11.04 9.56
CA PRO A 176 -8.42 10.65 10.95
C PRO A 176 -9.19 11.71 11.75
N GLY A 177 -10.10 11.28 12.63
CA GLY A 177 -10.86 12.20 13.46
C GLY A 177 -9.88 13.18 14.08
N GLY A 178 -9.93 14.44 13.66
CA GLY A 178 -9.43 15.51 14.49
C GLY A 178 -10.29 15.43 15.73
N GLU A 179 -9.71 14.91 16.81
CA GLU A 179 -10.31 15.08 18.12
C GLU A 179 -10.50 16.60 18.35
N PRO A 180 -11.63 17.00 18.96
CA PRO A 180 -11.94 18.40 19.22
C PRO A 180 -10.92 19.09 20.12
#